data_AF-K6H7B3-F1
#
_entry.id   AF-K6H7B3-F1
#
_cell.length_a   1.000
_cell.length_b   1.000
_cell.length_c   1.000
_cell.angle_alpha   90.00
_cell.angle_beta   90.00
_cell.angle_gamma   90.00
#
_symmetry.space_group_name_H-M   'P 1'
#
loop_
_entity.id
_entity.type
_entity.pdbx_description
1 polymer ?
#
loop_
_entity_poly.entity_id
_entity_poly.type
_entity_poly.pdbx_seq_one_letter_code
_entity_poly.pdbx_strand_id
1 'polypeptide(L)'
;MTVIPRPAIRAALLALLALGLGGCGPVYYNPNLVDQSESKARLAEDTTICTNEANSQVPPTYGRERFETDPTIEAQATRWVANVAEDDANQDVFATCMKARGWVFKKRK
;
A
#
# COMPACT_ATOMS: atom_id res chain seq x y z
N MET A 1 -47.01 3.15 11.32
CA MET A 1 -45.79 3.92 11.64
C MET A 1 -44.77 2.95 12.23
N THR A 2 -43.80 2.51 11.44
CA THR A 2 -42.74 1.59 11.88
C THR A 2 -41.68 2.38 12.65
N VAL A 3 -41.65 2.20 13.97
CA VAL A 3 -40.64 2.80 14.86
C VAL A 3 -39.38 1.97 14.76
N ILE A 4 -38.38 2.46 14.02
CA ILE A 4 -37.08 1.80 13.89
C ILE A 4 -36.29 2.01 15.20
N PRO A 5 -35.87 0.96 15.91
CA PRO A 5 -35.14 1.10 17.16
C PRO A 5 -33.75 1.72 16.91
N ARG A 6 -33.43 2.79 17.64
CA ARG A 6 -32.16 3.53 17.66
C ARG A 6 -30.86 2.67 17.67
N PRO A 7 -30.77 1.48 18.31
CA PRO A 7 -29.56 0.66 18.24
C PRO A 7 -29.28 0.06 16.86
N ALA A 8 -30.31 -0.19 16.05
CA ALA A 8 -30.15 -0.77 14.70
C ALA A 8 -29.47 0.23 13.75
N ILE A 9 -29.75 1.52 13.91
CA ILE A 9 -29.15 2.60 13.11
C ILE A 9 -27.66 2.74 13.44
N ARG A 10 -27.28 2.62 14.73
CA ARG A 10 -25.87 2.69 15.16
C ARG A 10 -25.06 1.49 14.66
N ALA A 11 -25.62 0.29 14.71
CA ALA A 11 -24.98 -0.92 14.17
C ALA A 11 -24.81 -0.84 12.64
N ALA A 12 -25.82 -0.33 11.92
CA ALA A 12 -25.75 -0.14 10.48
C ALA A 12 -24.69 0.90 10.07
N LEU A 13 -24.57 2.01 10.82
CA LEU A 13 -23.53 3.03 10.59
C LEU A 13 -22.11 2.50 10.83
N LEU A 14 -21.91 1.68 11.87
CA LEU A 14 -20.63 1.03 12.14
C LEU A 14 -20.25 0.01 11.03
N ALA A 15 -21.22 -0.75 10.54
CA ALA A 15 -21.00 -1.68 9.42
C ALA A 15 -20.62 -0.94 8.12
N LEU A 16 -21.26 0.20 7.83
CA LEU A 16 -20.94 1.04 6.67
C LEU A 16 -19.54 1.66 6.76
N LEU A 17 -19.11 2.10 7.96
CA LEU A 17 -17.75 2.60 8.18
C LEU A 17 -16.68 1.51 8.03
N ALA A 18 -16.95 0.29 8.51
CA ALA A 18 -16.05 -0.85 8.35
C ALA A 18 -15.90 -1.29 6.89
N LEU A 19 -16.97 -1.20 6.08
CA LEU A 19 -16.95 -1.50 4.65
C LEU A 19 -16.28 -0.38 3.82
N GLY A 20 -16.32 0.87 4.27
CA GLY A 20 -15.73 2.01 3.57
C GLY A 20 -14.21 2.12 3.68
N LEU A 21 -13.61 1.57 4.75
CA LEU A 21 -12.16 1.66 4.99
C LEU A 21 -11.34 0.59 4.26
N GLY A 22 -11.97 -0.47 3.74
CA GLY A 22 -11.28 -1.56 3.05
C GLY A 22 -10.91 -1.28 1.58
N GLY A 23 -11.15 -0.07 1.06
CA GLY A 23 -11.34 0.15 -0.37
C GLY A 23 -10.44 1.18 -1.06
N CYS A 24 -9.39 1.72 -0.43
CA CYS A 24 -8.55 2.77 -1.06
C CYS A 24 -7.15 2.31 -1.48
N GLY A 25 -6.86 1.01 -1.44
CA GLY A 25 -5.61 0.47 -1.97
C GLY A 25 -5.57 0.39 -3.50
N PRO A 26 -4.35 0.32 -4.09
CA PRO A 26 -4.18 -0.06 -5.48
C PRO A 26 -4.82 -1.42 -5.73
N VAL A 27 -5.67 -1.50 -6.76
CA VAL A 27 -6.43 -2.72 -7.05
C VAL A 27 -5.56 -3.60 -7.96
N TYR A 28 -4.93 -4.61 -7.38
CA TYR A 28 -4.18 -5.61 -8.13
C TYR A 28 -5.09 -6.77 -8.53
N TYR A 29 -4.87 -7.31 -9.73
CA TYR A 29 -5.55 -8.50 -10.25
C TYR A 29 -4.53 -9.38 -10.97
N ASN A 30 -4.63 -10.70 -10.79
CA ASN A 30 -3.74 -11.66 -11.43
C ASN A 30 -4.57 -12.62 -12.30
N PRO A 31 -4.53 -12.48 -13.64
CA PRO A 31 -5.27 -13.35 -14.56
C PRO A 31 -4.72 -14.78 -14.60
N ASN A 32 -3.50 -15.00 -14.12
CA ASN A 32 -2.81 -16.29 -14.21
C ASN A 32 -3.15 -17.23 -13.05
N LEU A 33 -3.90 -16.76 -12.04
CA LEU A 33 -4.36 -17.62 -10.95
C LEU A 33 -5.44 -18.58 -11.43
N VAL A 34 -5.19 -19.87 -11.22
CA VAL A 34 -6.15 -20.96 -11.51
C VAL A 34 -7.40 -20.82 -10.66
N ASP A 35 -7.22 -20.52 -9.37
CA ASP A 35 -8.32 -20.21 -8.46
C ASP A 35 -8.28 -18.73 -8.05
N GLN A 36 -9.26 -17.97 -8.53
CA GLN A 36 -9.42 -16.55 -8.20
C GLN A 36 -9.90 -16.33 -6.76
N SER A 37 -10.42 -17.37 -6.10
CA SER A 37 -10.82 -17.31 -4.69
C SER A 37 -9.62 -17.09 -3.76
N GLU A 38 -8.44 -17.61 -4.14
CA GLU A 38 -7.18 -17.43 -3.40
C GLU A 38 -6.52 -16.07 -3.64
N SER A 39 -7.01 -15.25 -4.58
CA SER A 39 -6.33 -14.03 -5.04
C SER A 39 -5.93 -13.09 -3.91
N LYS A 40 -6.77 -12.91 -2.88
CA LYS A 40 -6.46 -12.05 -1.74
C LYS A 40 -5.30 -12.57 -0.90
N ALA A 41 -5.27 -13.88 -0.63
CA ALA A 41 -4.21 -14.50 0.16
C ALA A 41 -2.88 -14.44 -0.60
N ARG A 42 -2.90 -14.76 -1.90
CA ARG A 42 -1.74 -14.67 -2.79
C ARG A 42 -1.23 -13.24 -2.93
N LEU A 43 -2.13 -12.26 -3.05
CA LEU A 43 -1.76 -10.85 -3.11
C LEU A 43 -1.01 -10.43 -1.84
N ALA A 44 -1.48 -10.84 -0.66
CA ALA A 44 -0.83 -10.50 0.61
C ALA A 44 0.56 -11.16 0.74
N GLU A 45 0.68 -12.42 0.34
CA GLU A 45 1.95 -13.15 0.30
C GLU A 45 2.95 -12.46 -0.64
N ASP A 46 2.52 -12.22 -1.88
CA ASP A 46 3.36 -11.62 -2.93
C ASP A 46 3.75 -10.18 -2.61
N THR A 47 2.84 -9.41 -2.02
CA THR A 47 3.15 -8.06 -1.52
C THR A 47 4.26 -8.11 -0.48
N THR A 48 4.25 -9.08 0.42
CA THR A 48 5.28 -9.24 1.45
C THR A 48 6.63 -9.59 0.81
N ILE A 49 6.63 -10.52 -0.15
CA ILE A 49 7.84 -10.91 -0.89
C ILE A 49 8.43 -9.71 -1.63
N CYS A 50 7.61 -9.01 -2.42
CA CYS A 50 8.07 -7.88 -3.22
C CYS A 50 8.50 -6.68 -2.36
N THR A 51 7.90 -6.50 -1.18
CA THR A 51 8.35 -5.48 -0.21
C THR A 51 9.74 -5.84 0.34
N ASN A 52 9.97 -7.10 0.71
CA ASN A 52 11.27 -7.55 1.18
C ASN A 52 12.33 -7.44 0.08
N GLU A 53 11.97 -7.75 -1.16
CA GLU A 53 12.82 -7.58 -2.33
C GLU A 53 13.23 -6.11 -2.53
N ALA A 54 12.26 -5.19 -2.55
CA ALA A 54 12.52 -3.75 -2.66
C ALA A 54 13.46 -3.25 -1.55
N ASN A 55 13.17 -3.59 -0.29
CA ASN A 55 14.00 -3.21 0.86
C ASN A 55 15.42 -3.79 0.82
N SER A 56 15.64 -4.91 0.14
CA SER A 56 16.97 -5.51 -0.01
C SER A 56 17.79 -4.93 -1.16
N GLN A 57 17.11 -4.42 -2.20
CA GLN A 57 17.75 -3.91 -3.41
C GLN A 57 17.99 -2.40 -3.37
N VAL A 58 17.11 -1.66 -2.70
CA VAL A 58 17.24 -0.21 -2.53
C VAL A 58 17.83 0.05 -1.15
N PRO A 59 19.16 0.27 -1.04
CA PRO A 59 19.74 0.65 0.23
C PRO A 59 19.14 1.97 0.69
N PRO A 60 18.91 2.17 2.00
CA PRO A 60 18.51 3.48 2.51
C PRO A 60 19.61 4.49 2.15
N THR A 61 19.26 5.53 1.40
CA THR A 61 20.17 6.61 1.02
C THR A 61 20.56 7.46 2.23
N TYR A 62 19.72 7.48 3.27
CA TYR A 62 20.09 8.04 4.57
C TYR A 62 20.27 6.95 5.62
N GLY A 63 21.52 6.71 5.98
CA GLY A 63 21.87 5.95 7.17
C GLY A 63 21.56 6.74 8.44
N ARG A 64 22.55 6.91 9.32
CA ARG A 64 22.41 7.62 10.60
C ARG A 64 21.85 9.05 10.46
N GLU A 65 21.99 9.67 9.30
CA GLU A 65 21.53 11.02 8.95
C GLU A 65 20.00 11.17 8.94
N ARG A 66 19.23 10.08 8.78
CA ARG A 66 17.75 10.12 8.89
C ARG A 66 17.30 10.57 10.28
N PHE A 67 18.14 10.32 11.29
CA PHE A 67 17.92 10.70 12.68
C PHE A 67 18.54 12.06 13.04
N GLU A 68 19.29 12.66 12.12
CA GLU A 68 19.92 13.96 12.34
C GLU A 68 18.88 15.05 12.10
N THR A 69 18.44 15.67 13.20
CA THR A 69 17.32 16.61 13.19
C THR A 69 17.86 18.03 12.99
N ASP A 70 18.42 18.31 11.81
CA ASP A 70 18.67 19.70 11.41
C ASP A 70 17.30 20.36 11.09
N PRO A 71 16.87 21.39 11.82
CA PRO A 71 15.56 22.01 11.62
C PRO A 71 15.54 23.03 10.48
N THR A 72 16.65 23.32 9.82
CA THR A 72 16.71 24.29 8.71
C THR A 72 15.84 23.87 7.52
N ILE A 73 15.30 24.85 6.80
CA ILE A 73 14.42 24.62 5.66
C ILE A 73 15.16 23.88 4.54
N GLU A 74 16.42 24.24 4.31
CA GLU A 74 17.29 23.65 3.30
C GLU A 74 17.56 22.16 3.58
N ALA A 75 17.81 21.81 4.85
CA ALA A 75 18.00 20.42 5.26
C ALA A 75 16.71 19.60 5.16
N GLN A 76 15.55 20.19 5.48
CA GLN A 76 14.25 19.53 5.32
C GLN A 76 13.89 19.30 3.85
N ALA A 77 14.13 20.29 2.99
CA ALA A 77 13.89 20.17 1.55
C ALA A 77 14.76 19.09 0.92
N THR A 78 16.05 19.05 1.28
CA THR A 78 16.99 18.04 0.80
C THR A 78 16.55 16.63 1.20
N ARG A 79 16.16 16.43 2.47
CA ARG A 79 15.62 15.15 2.95
C ARG A 79 14.34 14.75 2.24
N TRP A 80 13.44 15.69 2.00
CA TRP A 80 12.20 15.40 1.29
C TRP A 80 12.47 14.87 -0.12
N VAL A 81 13.32 15.56 -0.90
CA VAL A 81 13.64 15.16 -2.29
C VAL A 81 14.23 13.75 -2.32
N ALA A 82 15.11 13.44 -1.39
CA ALA A 82 15.76 12.15 -1.40
C ALA A 82 14.91 11.03 -0.80
N ASN A 83 14.01 11.30 0.16
CA ASN A 83 12.94 10.35 0.53
C ASN A 83 12.05 10.03 -0.68
N VAL A 84 11.70 11.04 -1.49
CA VAL A 84 10.93 10.82 -2.71
C VAL A 84 11.70 9.95 -3.70
N ALA A 85 13.01 10.17 -3.86
CA ALA A 85 13.84 9.34 -4.73
C ALA A 85 13.98 7.90 -4.22
N GLU A 86 14.13 7.69 -2.91
CA GLU A 86 14.11 6.37 -2.27
C GLU A 86 12.77 5.66 -2.47
N ASP A 87 11.66 6.36 -2.25
CA ASP A 87 10.32 5.82 -2.39
C ASP A 87 10.03 5.45 -3.84
N ASP A 88 10.45 6.27 -4.80
CA ASP A 88 10.31 6.00 -6.24
C ASP A 88 11.10 4.73 -6.65
N ALA A 89 12.37 4.64 -6.23
CA ALA A 89 13.19 3.46 -6.48
C ALA A 89 12.60 2.18 -5.85
N ASN A 90 12.09 2.26 -4.60
CA ASN A 90 11.42 1.15 -3.95
C ASN A 90 10.14 0.74 -4.69
N GLN A 91 9.35 1.72 -5.15
CA GLN A 91 8.13 1.47 -5.91
C GLN A 91 8.42 0.79 -7.25
N ASP A 92 9.49 1.16 -7.95
CA ASP A 92 9.89 0.54 -9.21
C ASP A 92 10.28 -0.94 -9.05
N VAL A 93 11.08 -1.26 -8.02
CA VAL A 93 11.44 -2.65 -7.71
C VAL A 93 10.20 -3.44 -7.32
N PHE A 94 9.36 -2.88 -6.44
CA PHE A 94 8.10 -3.51 -6.03
C PHE A 94 7.18 -3.78 -7.22
N ALA A 95 6.96 -2.79 -8.09
CA ALA A 95 6.08 -2.91 -9.25
C ALA A 95 6.61 -3.95 -10.25
N THR A 96 7.92 -4.00 -10.43
CA THR A 96 8.60 -4.98 -11.29
C THR A 96 8.41 -6.40 -10.74
N CYS A 97 8.63 -6.61 -9.45
CA CYS A 97 8.39 -7.89 -8.79
C CYS A 97 6.93 -8.33 -8.91
N MET A 98 5.98 -7.44 -8.60
CA MET A 98 4.54 -7.74 -8.70
C MET A 98 4.14 -8.14 -10.13
N LYS A 99 4.65 -7.42 -11.13
CA LYS A 99 4.41 -7.73 -12.55
C LYS A 99 4.99 -9.09 -12.94
N ALA A 100 6.20 -9.42 -12.50
CA ALA A 100 6.84 -10.71 -12.77
C ALA A 100 6.03 -11.88 -12.18
N ARG A 101 5.33 -11.66 -11.06
CA ARG A 101 4.42 -12.62 -10.42
C ARG A 101 3.03 -12.66 -11.04
N GLY A 102 2.79 -11.88 -12.09
CA GLY A 102 1.53 -11.87 -12.85
C GLY A 102 0.49 -10.88 -12.35
N TRP A 103 0.81 -10.02 -11.38
CA TRP A 103 -0.10 -8.98 -10.92
C TRP A 103 -0.15 -7.81 -11.88
N VAL A 104 -1.37 -7.40 -12.23
CA VAL A 104 -1.64 -6.24 -13.08
C VAL A 104 -2.38 -5.19 -12.26
N PHE A 105 -1.95 -3.95 -12.41
CA PHE A 105 -2.63 -2.81 -11.80
C PHE A 105 -3.94 -2.54 -12.52
N LYS A 106 -5.06 -2.66 -11.82
CA LYS A 106 -6.38 -2.28 -12.33
C LYS A 106 -6.54 -0.77 -12.15
N LYS A 107 -6.39 -0.02 -13.25
CA LYS A 107 -6.85 1.37 -13.29
C LYS A 107 -8.34 1.39 -12.93
N ARG A 108 -8.72 2.13 -11.89
CA ARG A 108 -10.13 2.46 -11.66
C ARG A 108 -10.55 3.31 -12.86
N LYS A 109 -11.60 2.85 -13.56
CA LYS A 109 -12.28 3.67 -14.57
C LYS A 109 -13.12 4.73 -13.88
#